data_AF-A0A7V3RN27-F1
#
_entry.id   AF-A0A7V3RN27-F1
#
_cell.length_a   1.000
_cell.length_b   1.000
_cell.length_c   1.000
_cell.angle_alpha   90.00
_cell.angle_beta   90.00
_cell.angle_gamma   90.00
#
_symmetry.space_group_name_H-M   'P 1'
#
loop_
_entity.id
_entity.type
_entity.pdbx_description
1 polymer ?
#
loop_
_entity_poly.entity_id
_entity_poly.type
_entity_poly.pdbx_seq_one_letter_code
_entity_poly.pdbx_strand_id
1 'polypeptide(L)' 'MSRSNRKQDCDAADGARLSIVPAGTPDWITAELIAATIRVWQPYYAATLTPEEAVTMILVVGRLFEALSSRSPP' A
#
# COMPACT_ATOMS: atom_id res chain seq x y z
N MET A 1 14.47 15.56 39.56
CA MET A 1 13.84 16.29 38.44
C MET A 1 14.74 16.02 37.24
N SER A 2 14.38 15.25 36.21
CA SER A 2 13.33 15.56 35.22
C SER A 2 12.87 14.29 34.51
N ARG A 3 11.56 14.23 34.25
CA ARG A 3 10.84 13.09 33.68
C ARG A 3 10.93 13.09 32.14
N SER A 4 11.06 11.89 31.58
CA SER A 4 10.33 11.38 30.41
C SER A 4 10.11 12.32 29.22
N ASN A 5 10.89 12.13 28.14
CA ASN A 5 10.53 12.64 26.80
C ASN A 5 10.77 11.64 25.65
N ARG A 6 10.99 10.34 25.93
CA ARG A 6 11.32 9.35 24.90
C ARG A 6 10.11 8.61 24.30
N LYS A 7 8.89 9.00 24.66
CA LYS A 7 7.66 8.25 24.32
C LYS A 7 6.71 8.96 23.35
N GLN A 8 7.12 10.10 22.78
CA GLN A 8 6.28 10.85 21.83
C GLN A 8 6.53 10.52 20.35
N ASP A 9 7.60 9.79 20.00
CA ASP A 9 7.89 9.44 18.60
C ASP A 9 7.10 8.23 18.06
N CYS A 10 6.52 7.39 18.93
CA CYS A 10 5.82 6.19 18.47
C CYS A 10 4.39 6.46 17.98
N ASP A 11 3.73 7.52 18.45
CA ASP A 11 2.32 7.81 18.10
C ASP A 11 2.16 8.67 16.83
N ALA A 12 3.20 9.44 16.46
CA ALA A 12 3.13 10.30 15.26
C ALA A 12 3.19 9.52 13.93
N ALA A 13 3.67 8.28 13.96
CA ALA A 13 3.75 7.42 12.78
C ALA A 13 2.40 6.81 12.37
N ASP A 14 1.39 6.82 13.25
CA ASP A 14 0.11 6.14 13.01
C ASP A 14 -0.89 7.02 12.25
N GLY A 15 -0.92 8.33 12.56
CA GLY A 15 -1.81 9.30 11.89
C GLY A 15 -1.43 9.60 10.43
N ALA A 16 -0.13 9.51 10.08
CA ALA A 16 0.33 9.71 8.71
C ALA A 16 0.08 8.50 7.80
N ARG A 17 -0.03 7.28 8.34
CA ARG A 17 -0.29 6.05 7.58
C ARG A 17 -1.71 6.00 7.02
N LEU A 18 -2.69 6.52 7.76
CA LEU A 18 -4.08 6.57 7.31
C LEU A 18 -4.29 7.48 6.09
N SER A 19 -3.39 8.44 5.85
CA SER A 19 -3.44 9.34 4.68
C SER A 19 -3.00 8.68 3.36
N ILE A 20 -2.48 7.45 3.40
CA ILE A 20 -1.98 6.74 2.21
C ILE A 20 -3.08 5.93 1.52
N VAL A 21 -4.15 5.55 2.20
CA VAL A 21 -5.18 4.67 1.62
C VAL A 21 -6.21 5.52 0.86
N PRO A 22 -6.29 5.44 -0.48
CA PRO A 22 -7.27 6.19 -1.25
C PRO A 22 -8.70 5.79 -0.88
N ALA A 23 -9.64 6.73 -1.00
CA ALA A 23 -11.06 6.45 -0.78
C ALA A 23 -11.58 5.38 -1.76
N GLY A 24 -12.43 4.46 -1.27
CA GLY A 24 -12.99 3.37 -2.07
C GLY A 24 -12.02 2.20 -2.30
N THR A 25 -10.85 2.22 -1.67
CA THR A 25 -9.93 1.08 -1.65
C THR A 25 -10.56 -0.08 -0.86
N PRO A 26 -10.56 -1.33 -1.37
CA PRO A 26 -11.04 -2.49 -0.64
C PRO A 26 -10.31 -2.70 0.69
N ASP A 27 -11.04 -3.14 1.73
CA ASP A 27 -10.55 -3.24 3.12
C ASP A 27 -9.33 -4.17 3.30
N TRP A 28 -9.10 -5.11 2.39
CA TRP A 28 -7.95 -6.01 2.44
C TRP A 28 -6.65 -5.35 1.95
N ILE A 29 -6.73 -4.21 1.26
CA ILE A 29 -5.55 -3.44 0.83
C ILE A 29 -5.19 -2.46 1.93
N THR A 30 -4.09 -2.73 2.63
CA THR A 30 -3.62 -1.89 3.74
C THR A 30 -2.66 -0.79 3.28
N ALA A 31 -2.48 0.24 4.11
CA ALA A 31 -1.49 1.30 3.86
C ALA A 31 -0.07 0.74 3.70
N GLU A 32 0.27 -0.30 4.46
CA GLU A 32 1.57 -0.97 4.40
C GLU A 32 1.77 -1.67 3.05
N LEU A 33 0.72 -2.31 2.51
CA LEU A 33 0.77 -2.95 1.21
C LEU A 33 0.94 -1.92 0.07
N ILE A 34 0.25 -0.78 0.16
CA ILE A 34 0.40 0.34 -0.78
C ILE A 34 1.83 0.87 -0.74
N ALA A 35 2.35 1.19 0.45
CA ALA A 35 3.71 1.70 0.62
C ALA A 35 4.77 0.69 0.16
N ALA A 36 4.56 -0.60 0.43
CA ALA A 36 5.45 -1.66 -0.04
C ALA A 36 5.45 -1.76 -1.58
N THR A 37 4.28 -1.68 -2.20
CA THR A 37 4.13 -1.67 -3.66
C THR A 37 4.88 -0.50 -4.27
N ILE A 38 4.66 0.73 -3.78
CA ILE A 38 5.39 1.91 -4.26
C ILE A 38 6.90 1.70 -4.10
N ARG A 39 7.37 1.30 -2.92
CA ARG A 39 8.82 1.11 -2.65
C ARG A 39 9.47 0.11 -3.61
N VAL A 40 8.79 -1.00 -3.90
CA VAL A 40 9.32 -2.07 -4.77
C VAL A 40 9.32 -1.64 -6.23
N TRP A 41 8.29 -0.93 -6.67
CA TRP A 41 8.09 -0.63 -8.08
C TRP A 41 8.66 0.72 -8.52
N GLN A 42 8.79 1.69 -7.62
CA GLN A 42 9.30 3.03 -7.91
C GLN A 42 10.61 3.05 -8.71
N PRO A 43 11.61 2.17 -8.47
CA PRO A 43 12.85 2.18 -9.24
C PRO A 43 12.66 1.91 -10.75
N TYR A 44 11.54 1.31 -11.15
CA TYR A 44 11.23 1.00 -12.55
C TYR A 44 10.40 2.09 -13.25
N TYR A 45 9.96 3.12 -12.53
CA TYR A 45 9.16 4.22 -13.05
C TYR A 45 9.93 5.54 -12.96
N ALA A 46 9.96 6.29 -14.05
CA ALA A 46 10.58 7.61 -14.09
C ALA A 46 9.79 8.66 -13.28
N ALA A 47 8.47 8.52 -13.23
CA ALA A 47 7.59 9.36 -12.42
C ALA A 47 7.37 8.74 -11.03
N THR A 48 7.11 9.58 -10.03
CA THR A 48 6.74 9.13 -8.68
C THR A 48 5.39 8.44 -8.72
N LEU A 49 5.33 7.20 -8.25
CA LEU A 49 4.10 6.42 -8.16
C LEU A 49 3.20 6.96 -7.05
N THR A 50 1.93 7.16 -7.36
CA THR A 50 0.95 7.60 -6.37
C THR A 50 0.32 6.40 -5.64
N PRO A 51 -0.30 6.63 -4.46
CA PRO A 51 -1.07 5.60 -3.78
C PRO A 51 -2.19 5.00 -4.63
N GLU A 52 -2.88 5.80 -5.45
CA GLU A 52 -3.93 5.36 -6.36
C GLU A 52 -3.39 4.43 -7.46
N GLU A 53 -2.22 4.75 -8.01
CA GLU A 53 -1.55 3.91 -8.98
C GLU A 53 -1.14 2.57 -8.35
N ALA A 54 -0.58 2.60 -7.14
CA ALA A 54 -0.23 1.39 -6.41
C ALA A 54 -1.45 0.49 -6.12
N VAL A 55 -2.58 1.07 -5.70
CA VAL A 55 -3.85 0.32 -5.55
C VAL A 55 -4.28 -0.30 -6.87
N THR A 56 -4.19 0.45 -7.97
CA THR A 56 -4.52 -0.04 -9.31
C THR A 56 -3.63 -1.24 -9.69
N MET A 57 -2.33 -1.15 -9.45
CA MET A 57 -1.38 -2.25 -9.71
C MET A 57 -1.75 -3.51 -8.93
N ILE A 58 -2.03 -3.37 -7.63
CA ILE A 58 -2.44 -4.49 -6.76
C ILE A 58 -3.70 -5.17 -7.31
N LEU A 59 -4.72 -4.39 -7.67
CA LEU A 59 -5.99 -4.91 -8.20
C LEU A 59 -5.83 -5.57 -9.57
N VAL A 60 -5.01 -5.00 -10.46
CA VAL A 60 -4.74 -5.57 -11.79
C VAL A 60 -4.08 -6.94 -11.67
N VAL A 61 -3.10 -7.09 -10.76
CA VAL A 61 -2.44 -8.38 -10.52
C VAL A 61 -3.41 -9.43 -9.98
N GLY A 62 -4.27 -9.05 -9.02
CA GLY A 62 -5.31 -9.94 -8.51
C GLY A 62 -6.24 -10.46 -9.61
N ARG A 63 -6.78 -9.55 -10.44
CA ARG A 63 -7.65 -9.92 -11.57
C ARG A 63 -6.94 -10.77 -12.62
N LEU A 64 -5.66 -10.50 -12.88
CA LEU A 64 -4.86 -11.30 -13.79
C LEU A 64 -4.70 -12.74 -13.26
N PHE A 65 -4.39 -12.88 -11.96
CA PHE A 65 -4.28 -14.18 -11.33
C PHE A 65 -5.61 -14.95 -11.41
N GLU A 66 -6.73 -14.31 -11.08
CA GLU A 66 -8.07 -14.90 -11.24
C GLU A 66 -8.33 -15.38 -12.67
N ALA A 67 -8.02 -14.55 -13.68
CA ALA A 67 -8.19 -14.91 -15.08
C ALA A 67 -7.33 -16.14 -15.46
N LEU A 68 -6.09 -16.20 -14.99
CA LEU A 68 -5.20 -17.34 -15.25
C LEU A 68 -5.64 -18.61 -14.52
N SER A 69 -6.16 -18.50 -13.29
CA SER A 69 -6.66 -19.63 -12.50
C SER A 69 -8.02 -20.14 -12.98
N SER A 70 -8.86 -19.28 -13.54
CA SER A 70 -10.17 -19.67 -14.10
C SER A 70 -10.05 -20.54 -15.35
N ARG A 71 -8.87 -20.56 -15.99
CA ARG A 71 -8.55 -21.43 -17.13
C ARG A 71 -8.11 -22.80 -16.64
N SER A 72 -9.02 -23.59 -16.07
CA SER A 72 -8.84 -25.05 -16.01
C SER A 72 -8.89 -25.60 -17.44
N PRO A 73 -8.00 -26.53 -17.83
CA PRO A 73 -8.19 -27.29 -19.06
C PRO A 73 -9.45 -28.17 -18.91
N PRO A 74 -10.17 -28.45 -20.02
CA PRO A 74 -11.27 -29.42 -20.00
C PRO A 74 -10.81 -30.82 -19.61
#